data_AF-A0A1E4F1Y5-F1
#
_entry.id   AF-A0A1E4F1Y5-F1
#
_cell.length_a   1.000
_cell.length_b   1.000
_cell.length_c   1.000
_cell.angle_alpha   90.00
_cell.angle_beta   90.00
_cell.angle_gamma   90.00
#
_symmetry.space_group_name_H-M   'P 1'
#
loop_
_entity.id
_entity.type
_entity.pdbx_description
1 polymer ?
#
loop_
_entity_poly.entity_id
_entity_poly.type
_entity_poly.pdbx_seq_one_letter_code
_entity_poly.pdbx_strand_id
1 'polypeptide(L)'
;MRIQTKWPDQNWRDAGKLMKERGIPAEKHEVMQENVATYLSHRTSGELSDRWQAKVDRELAKPFTDDQVGPRIDALQTSLQNIVNELPSFPSQVYLTGSFSRGRLGANSDLDGYAALRPEDVSKGFDSYEKYVETSDACLFPMSEKSPGFNRANLMYAGASVEIDPKRLGEAGYLRKVYTCVQEHRDQRRETSAPYEWATGKLWGEGMSAQGKREQFEGKTLKSRIMNNILSLGGTMAAVPFVGAVVRKVADLCVHQTHLEKPQV
;
A
#
# COMPACT_ATOMS: atom_id res chain seq x y z
N MET A 1 -15.54 3.17 28.41
CA MET A 1 -14.53 2.12 28.29
C MET A 1 -13.39 2.64 27.41
N ARG A 2 -12.36 3.23 28.03
CA ARG A 2 -11.16 3.69 27.33
C ARG A 2 -10.26 2.49 27.13
N ILE A 3 -10.13 2.02 25.90
CA ILE A 3 -9.05 1.10 25.53
C ILE A 3 -7.78 1.95 25.60
N GLN A 4 -7.08 1.88 26.75
CA GLN A 4 -5.71 2.37 26.86
C GLN A 4 -4.85 1.46 25.97
N THR A 5 -4.62 1.87 24.73
CA THR A 5 -3.58 1.29 23.90
C THR A 5 -2.24 1.58 24.59
N LYS A 6 -1.54 0.52 24.99
CA LYS A 6 -0.15 0.58 25.45
C LYS A 6 0.66 1.35 24.40
N TRP A 7 1.57 2.19 24.90
CA TRP A 7 2.34 3.19 24.17
C TRP A 7 2.93 2.69 22.84
N PRO A 8 2.93 3.51 21.75
CA PRO A 8 3.36 3.15 20.40
C PRO A 8 4.80 2.61 20.27
N ASP A 9 5.65 2.87 21.26
CA ASP A 9 7.03 2.38 21.37
C ASP A 9 7.16 0.88 21.61
N GLN A 10 6.13 0.21 22.15
CA GLN A 10 6.26 -1.20 22.53
C GLN A 10 6.52 -2.08 21.31
N ASN A 11 5.83 -1.83 20.19
CA ASN A 11 6.01 -2.63 18.98
C ASN A 11 7.39 -2.40 18.35
N TRP A 12 7.92 -1.18 18.43
CA TRP A 12 9.29 -0.87 17.99
C TRP A 12 10.34 -1.60 18.83
N ARG A 13 10.17 -1.59 20.16
CA ARG A 13 11.04 -2.32 21.09
C ARG A 13 10.93 -3.83 20.91
N ASP A 14 9.71 -4.34 20.72
CA ASP A 14 9.47 -5.75 20.46
C ASP A 14 10.10 -6.18 19.14
N ALA A 15 9.99 -5.37 18.08
CA ALA A 15 10.65 -5.63 16.80
C ALA A 15 12.17 -5.70 16.96
N GLY A 16 12.78 -4.72 17.65
CA GLY A 16 14.21 -4.72 17.94
C GLY A 16 14.65 -5.93 18.77
N LYS A 17 13.83 -6.35 19.74
CA LYS A 17 14.07 -7.57 20.52
C LYS A 17 14.02 -8.82 19.62
N LEU A 18 13.00 -8.93 18.78
CA LEU A 18 12.79 -10.06 17.86
C LEU A 18 13.94 -10.17 16.85
N MET A 19 14.38 -9.04 16.29
CA MET A 19 15.54 -8.96 15.41
C MET A 19 16.83 -9.39 16.12
N LYS A 20 17.06 -8.88 17.34
CA LYS A 20 18.22 -9.27 18.16
C LYS A 20 18.24 -10.77 18.48
N GLU A 21 17.09 -11.36 18.79
CA GLU A 21 16.95 -12.81 19.02
C GLU A 21 17.31 -13.64 17.77
N ARG A 22 17.20 -13.06 16.58
CA ARG A 22 17.62 -13.66 15.30
C ARG A 22 19.03 -13.26 14.87
N GLY A 23 19.79 -12.58 15.72
CA GLY A 23 21.16 -12.12 15.41
C GLY A 23 21.22 -10.96 14.42
N ILE A 24 20.12 -10.23 14.24
CA ILE A 24 20.03 -9.08 13.34
C ILE A 24 20.20 -7.80 14.19
N PRO A 25 21.30 -7.04 14.03
CA PRO A 25 21.45 -5.77 14.73
C PRO A 25 20.41 -4.77 14.21
N ALA A 26 19.98 -3.83 15.06
CA ALA A 26 19.09 -2.75 14.63
C ALA A 26 19.83 -1.70 13.78
N GLU A 27 21.13 -1.51 14.03
CA GLU A 27 21.97 -0.59 13.27
C GLU A 27 22.03 -1.01 11.80
N LYS A 28 21.70 -0.09 10.88
CA LYS A 28 21.60 -0.33 9.42
C LYS A 28 20.40 -1.16 8.98
N HIS A 29 19.48 -1.48 9.88
CA HIS A 29 18.27 -2.26 9.61
C HIS A 29 17.01 -1.50 10.09
N GLU A 30 17.06 -0.17 10.15
CA GLU A 30 16.01 0.67 10.70
C GLU A 30 14.70 0.50 9.90
N VAL A 31 14.77 0.43 8.57
CA VAL A 31 13.58 0.20 7.72
C VAL A 31 12.98 -1.19 7.97
N MET A 32 13.82 -2.20 8.19
CA MET A 32 13.37 -3.55 8.52
C MET A 32 12.69 -3.58 9.89
N GLN A 33 13.27 -2.90 10.89
CA GLN A 33 12.69 -2.78 12.23
C GLN A 33 11.33 -2.08 12.18
N GLU A 34 11.19 -1.02 11.37
CA GLU A 34 9.93 -0.33 11.15
C GLU A 34 8.86 -1.25 10.54
N ASN A 35 9.22 -2.06 9.55
CA ASN A 35 8.30 -3.02 8.93
C ASN A 35 7.84 -4.08 9.93
N VAL A 36 8.76 -4.68 10.67
CA VAL A 36 8.42 -5.67 11.72
C VAL A 36 7.53 -5.02 12.78
N ALA A 37 7.90 -3.84 13.29
CA ALA A 37 7.11 -3.11 14.29
C ALA A 37 5.68 -2.83 13.79
N THR A 38 5.54 -2.48 12.51
CA THR A 38 4.24 -2.26 11.90
C THR A 38 3.40 -3.53 11.90
N TYR A 39 3.96 -4.68 11.52
CA TYR A 39 3.24 -5.95 11.56
C TYR A 39 2.85 -6.34 12.99
N LEU A 40 3.74 -6.12 13.97
CA LEU A 40 3.46 -6.36 15.39
C LEU A 40 2.32 -5.49 15.93
N SER A 41 2.11 -4.29 15.35
CA SER A 41 1.02 -3.40 15.76
C SER A 41 -0.38 -3.96 15.50
N HIS A 42 -0.50 -4.98 14.63
CA HIS A 42 -1.75 -5.67 14.35
C HIS A 42 -2.09 -6.79 15.35
N ARG A 43 -1.32 -6.97 16.42
CA ARG A 43 -1.64 -7.93 17.48
C ARG A 43 -3.01 -7.62 18.10
N THR A 44 -3.86 -8.63 18.15
CA THR A 44 -5.13 -8.57 18.89
C THR A 44 -5.01 -9.50 20.09
N SER A 45 -5.25 -8.99 21.29
CA SER A 45 -5.08 -9.77 22.55
C SER A 45 -3.67 -10.35 22.77
N GLY A 46 -2.64 -9.75 22.15
CA GLY A 46 -1.24 -10.17 22.28
C GLY A 46 -0.75 -11.13 21.19
N GLU A 47 -1.64 -11.62 20.33
CA GLU A 47 -1.31 -12.57 19.27
C GLU A 47 -1.46 -11.94 17.88
N LEU A 48 -0.61 -12.37 16.94
CA LEU A 48 -0.75 -12.05 15.52
C LEU A 48 -1.65 -13.08 14.85
N SER A 49 -2.45 -12.63 13.88
CA SER A 49 -3.04 -13.55 12.93
C SER A 49 -1.98 -14.12 11.99
N ASP A 50 -2.25 -15.29 11.40
CA ASP A 50 -1.33 -15.98 10.47
C ASP A 50 -0.78 -15.07 9.38
N ARG A 51 -1.63 -14.18 8.84
CA ARG A 51 -1.24 -13.20 7.82
C ARG A 51 -0.10 -12.29 8.28
N TRP A 52 -0.22 -11.72 9.47
CA TRP A 52 0.80 -10.78 9.98
C TRP A 52 2.03 -11.52 10.47
N GLN A 53 1.84 -12.71 11.05
CA GLN A 53 2.94 -13.59 11.43
C GLN A 53 3.79 -13.98 10.21
N ALA A 54 3.16 -14.38 9.10
CA ALA A 54 3.86 -14.70 7.85
C ALA A 54 4.68 -13.51 7.31
N LYS A 55 4.19 -12.27 7.46
CA LYS A 55 4.95 -11.07 7.08
C LYS A 55 6.15 -10.83 7.97
N VAL A 56 6.02 -11.02 9.29
CA VAL A 56 7.14 -10.94 10.24
C VAL A 56 8.19 -12.00 9.90
N ASP A 57 7.77 -13.25 9.73
CA ASP A 57 8.68 -14.36 9.45
C ASP A 57 9.42 -14.16 8.13
N ARG A 58 8.74 -13.63 7.10
CA ARG A 58 9.36 -13.30 5.82
C ARG A 58 10.47 -12.26 5.94
N GLU A 59 10.24 -11.17 6.67
CA GLU A 59 11.29 -10.15 6.87
C GLU A 59 12.47 -10.72 7.66
N LEU A 60 12.21 -11.45 8.74
CA LEU A 60 13.26 -12.04 9.57
C LEU A 60 14.04 -13.16 8.87
N ALA A 61 13.43 -13.87 7.91
CA ALA A 61 14.07 -14.94 7.15
C ALA A 61 15.07 -14.40 6.10
N LYS A 62 14.87 -13.17 5.62
CA LYS A 62 15.74 -12.53 4.64
C LYS A 62 16.09 -11.11 5.08
N PRO A 63 16.98 -10.96 6.09
CA PRO A 63 17.34 -9.66 6.60
C PRO A 63 17.94 -8.77 5.50
N PHE A 64 17.59 -7.50 5.50
CA PHE A 64 18.13 -6.51 4.57
C PHE A 64 18.57 -5.26 5.30
N THR A 65 19.59 -4.62 4.76
CA THR A 65 20.15 -3.36 5.24
C THR A 65 19.52 -2.18 4.52
N ASP A 66 19.51 -1.01 5.16
CA ASP A 66 18.86 0.20 4.68
C ASP A 66 19.42 0.68 3.32
N ASP A 67 20.72 0.46 3.07
CA ASP A 67 21.36 0.78 1.79
C ASP A 67 20.87 -0.10 0.62
N GLN A 68 20.26 -1.25 0.90
CA GLN A 68 19.65 -2.13 -0.12
C GLN A 68 18.27 -1.63 -0.58
N VAL A 69 17.63 -0.71 0.15
CA VAL A 69 16.30 -0.18 -0.20
C VAL A 69 16.36 0.66 -1.49
N GLY A 70 17.39 1.50 -1.64
CA GLY A 70 17.59 2.34 -2.83
C GLY A 70 17.71 1.52 -4.12
N PRO A 71 18.64 0.54 -4.22
CA PRO A 71 18.76 -0.36 -5.36
C PRO A 71 17.49 -1.17 -5.63
N ARG A 72 16.77 -1.59 -4.56
CA ARG A 72 15.48 -2.26 -4.72
C ARG A 72 14.47 -1.37 -5.45
N ILE A 73 14.37 -0.09 -5.10
CA ILE A 73 13.46 0.85 -5.76
C ILE A 73 13.79 1.01 -7.25
N ASP A 74 15.07 1.00 -7.63
CA ASP A 74 15.47 1.08 -9.04
C ASP A 74 15.08 -0.18 -9.82
N ALA A 75 15.23 -1.36 -9.21
CA ALA A 75 14.76 -2.61 -9.79
C ALA A 75 13.23 -2.58 -9.99
N LEU A 76 12.48 -2.14 -8.98
CA LEU A 76 11.03 -1.98 -9.05
C LEU A 76 10.60 -0.95 -10.10
N GLN A 77 11.35 0.13 -10.29
CA GLN A 77 11.12 1.10 -11.38
C GLN A 77 11.22 0.43 -12.74
N THR A 78 12.24 -0.43 -12.93
CA THR A 78 12.44 -1.16 -14.19
C THR A 78 11.28 -2.14 -14.43
N SER A 79 10.90 -2.92 -13.42
CA SER A 79 9.75 -3.84 -13.51
C SER A 79 8.44 -3.11 -13.82
N LEU A 80 8.19 -2.00 -13.12
CA LEU A 80 7.01 -1.16 -13.35
C LEU A 80 7.00 -0.58 -14.76
N GLN A 81 8.14 -0.11 -15.27
CA GLN A 81 8.26 0.39 -16.65
C GLN A 81 7.94 -0.70 -17.67
N ASN A 82 8.44 -1.93 -17.47
CA ASN A 82 8.13 -3.06 -18.35
C ASN A 82 6.63 -3.36 -18.37
N ILE A 83 5.98 -3.37 -17.19
CA ILE A 83 4.53 -3.57 -17.11
C ILE A 83 3.78 -2.46 -17.82
N VAL A 84 4.15 -1.19 -17.61
CA VAL A 84 3.51 -0.04 -18.27
C VAL A 84 3.62 -0.12 -19.79
N ASN A 85 4.75 -0.58 -20.32
CA ASN A 85 4.98 -0.75 -21.75
C ASN A 85 4.15 -1.90 -22.36
N GLU A 86 3.72 -2.87 -21.54
CA GLU A 86 2.90 -4.00 -21.97
C GLU A 86 1.39 -3.80 -21.77
N LEU A 87 0.98 -2.66 -21.18
CA LEU A 87 -0.43 -2.33 -21.06
C LEU A 87 -1.06 -2.08 -22.44
N PRO A 88 -2.36 -2.40 -22.61
CA PRO A 88 -3.08 -2.22 -23.89
C PRO A 88 -3.13 -0.77 -24.37
N SER A 89 -3.02 0.18 -23.44
CA SER A 89 -2.78 1.59 -23.72
C SER A 89 -1.88 2.19 -22.66
N PHE A 90 -1.16 3.23 -23.04
CA PHE A 90 -0.33 3.97 -22.11
C PHE A 90 -1.21 4.62 -21.03
N PRO A 91 -0.97 4.34 -19.74
CA PRO A 91 -1.82 4.85 -18.68
C PRO A 91 -1.73 6.37 -18.57
N SER A 92 -2.87 7.02 -18.28
CA SER A 92 -2.91 8.47 -18.07
C SER A 92 -2.25 8.88 -16.75
N GLN A 93 -2.31 8.00 -15.74
CA GLN A 93 -1.67 8.12 -14.44
C GLN A 93 -1.37 6.73 -13.87
N VAL A 94 -0.38 6.66 -12.99
CA VAL A 94 -0.14 5.52 -12.10
C VAL A 94 -0.19 5.98 -10.65
N TYR A 95 -0.82 5.18 -9.79
CA TYR A 95 -0.91 5.44 -8.34
C TYR A 95 -0.24 4.31 -7.58
N LEU A 96 0.91 4.55 -6.97
CA LEU A 96 1.61 3.57 -6.14
C LEU A 96 1.00 3.53 -4.75
N THR A 97 0.83 2.34 -4.17
CA THR A 97 0.18 2.12 -2.86
C THR A 97 1.07 1.29 -1.93
N GLY A 98 0.53 0.85 -0.80
CA GLY A 98 1.20 -0.08 0.11
C GLY A 98 2.40 0.55 0.84
N SER A 99 3.48 -0.21 0.97
CA SER A 99 4.68 0.24 1.69
C SER A 99 5.38 1.41 1.00
N PHE A 100 5.28 1.52 -0.34
CA PHE A 100 5.83 2.65 -1.09
C PHE A 100 5.18 3.97 -0.69
N SER A 101 3.84 4.05 -0.72
CA SER A 101 3.11 5.28 -0.42
C SER A 101 3.19 5.72 1.04
N ARG A 102 3.53 4.77 1.93
CA ARG A 102 3.74 4.95 3.37
C ARG A 102 5.20 5.25 3.75
N GLY A 103 6.14 5.23 2.79
CA GLY A 103 7.56 5.54 3.05
C GLY A 103 8.32 4.44 3.81
N ARG A 104 7.84 3.20 3.76
CA ARG A 104 8.41 2.03 4.48
C ARG A 104 8.63 0.80 3.58
N LEU A 105 8.80 1.03 2.29
CA LEU A 105 9.20 0.00 1.34
C LEU A 105 10.55 -0.61 1.77
N GLY A 106 10.55 -1.90 2.06
CA GLY A 106 11.76 -2.66 2.39
C GLY A 106 12.40 -3.29 1.16
N ALA A 107 13.63 -3.81 1.29
CA ALA A 107 14.32 -4.45 0.17
C ALA A 107 13.65 -5.75 -0.32
N ASN A 108 12.78 -6.34 0.51
CA ASN A 108 11.96 -7.51 0.19
C ASN A 108 10.54 -7.17 -0.28
N SER A 109 10.17 -5.88 -0.28
CA SER A 109 8.82 -5.47 -0.68
C SER A 109 8.64 -5.56 -2.20
N ASP A 110 7.42 -5.88 -2.58
CA ASP A 110 6.83 -5.67 -3.90
C ASP A 110 6.37 -4.20 -4.07
N LEU A 111 6.01 -3.85 -5.30
CA LEU A 111 5.45 -2.56 -5.65
C LEU A 111 4.01 -2.73 -6.16
N ASP A 112 3.05 -2.44 -5.30
CA ASP A 112 1.64 -2.40 -5.66
C ASP A 112 1.25 -1.03 -6.21
N GLY A 113 0.43 -1.01 -7.26
CA GLY A 113 -0.12 0.23 -7.78
C GLY A 113 -1.34 0.05 -8.65
N TYR A 114 -1.91 1.17 -9.09
CA TYR A 114 -3.06 1.22 -9.98
C TYR A 114 -2.71 1.94 -11.27
N ALA A 115 -3.21 1.44 -12.40
CA ALA A 115 -3.07 2.08 -13.72
C ALA A 115 -4.41 2.68 -14.15
N ALA A 116 -4.44 3.99 -14.42
CA ALA A 116 -5.60 4.63 -15.04
C ALA A 116 -5.55 4.43 -16.57
N LEU A 117 -6.49 3.65 -17.09
CA LEU A 117 -6.60 3.25 -18.50
C LEU A 117 -7.88 3.81 -19.12
N ARG A 118 -7.90 3.91 -20.46
CA ARG A 118 -9.13 4.20 -21.20
C ARG A 118 -10.18 3.13 -20.90
N PRO A 119 -11.48 3.47 -20.78
CA PRO A 119 -12.52 2.51 -20.39
C PRO A 119 -12.55 1.24 -21.26
N GLU A 120 -12.36 1.40 -22.57
CA GLU A 120 -12.32 0.31 -23.55
C GLU A 120 -11.12 -0.65 -23.37
N ASP A 121 -10.07 -0.22 -22.68
CA ASP A 121 -8.82 -0.98 -22.50
C ASP A 121 -8.74 -1.67 -21.13
N VAL A 122 -9.64 -1.36 -20.18
CA VAL A 122 -9.59 -1.90 -18.80
C VAL A 122 -9.61 -3.43 -18.78
N SER A 123 -10.45 -4.06 -19.59
CA SER A 123 -10.54 -5.53 -19.63
C SER A 123 -9.24 -6.18 -20.10
N LYS A 124 -8.55 -5.56 -21.08
CA LYS A 124 -7.23 -6.01 -21.53
C LYS A 124 -6.14 -5.70 -20.48
N GLY A 125 -6.30 -4.62 -19.72
CA GLY A 125 -5.43 -4.34 -18.58
C GLY A 125 -5.50 -5.42 -17.51
N PHE A 126 -6.66 -6.07 -17.34
CA PHE A 126 -6.79 -7.22 -16.44
C PHE A 126 -6.01 -8.44 -16.92
N ASP A 127 -5.86 -8.65 -18.23
CA ASP A 127 -5.01 -9.72 -18.77
C ASP A 127 -3.54 -9.50 -18.34
N SER A 128 -3.05 -8.25 -18.40
CA SER A 128 -1.71 -7.90 -17.88
C SER A 128 -1.61 -8.10 -16.36
N TYR A 129 -2.62 -7.69 -15.59
CA TYR A 129 -2.65 -7.87 -14.14
C TYR A 129 -2.59 -9.35 -13.74
N GLU A 130 -3.40 -10.21 -14.38
CA GLU A 130 -3.43 -11.66 -14.12
C GLU A 130 -2.08 -12.31 -14.42
N LYS A 131 -1.39 -11.89 -15.50
CA LYS A 131 -0.05 -12.35 -15.84
C LYS A 131 0.98 -12.00 -14.76
N TYR A 132 0.92 -10.78 -14.20
CA TYR A 132 2.00 -10.21 -13.40
C TYR A 132 1.85 -10.35 -11.89
N VAL A 133 0.63 -10.45 -11.38
CA VAL A 133 0.39 -10.45 -9.93
C VAL A 133 1.07 -11.59 -9.16
N GLU A 134 1.39 -12.69 -9.82
CA GLU A 134 2.10 -13.84 -9.21
C GLU A 134 3.57 -13.96 -9.63
N THR A 135 3.99 -13.24 -10.67
CA THR A 135 5.29 -13.47 -11.34
C THR A 135 6.23 -12.27 -11.33
N SER A 136 5.73 -11.10 -10.95
CA SER A 136 6.48 -9.85 -10.95
C SER A 136 6.53 -9.25 -9.54
N ASP A 137 7.59 -8.49 -9.30
CA ASP A 137 7.77 -7.71 -8.08
C ASP A 137 7.12 -6.33 -8.14
N ALA A 138 6.58 -5.94 -9.28
CA ALA A 138 5.65 -4.82 -9.42
C ALA A 138 4.34 -5.32 -10.02
N CYS A 139 3.21 -4.72 -9.64
CA CYS A 139 1.90 -5.06 -10.17
C CYS A 139 1.00 -3.84 -10.27
N LEU A 140 0.25 -3.74 -11.37
CA LEU A 140 -0.70 -2.67 -11.61
C LEU A 140 -2.12 -3.20 -11.75
N PHE A 141 -2.99 -2.81 -10.82
CA PHE A 141 -4.42 -3.06 -10.92
C PHE A 141 -5.05 -2.06 -11.92
N PRO A 142 -5.73 -2.53 -12.98
CA PRO A 142 -6.29 -1.64 -13.99
C PRO A 142 -7.55 -0.94 -13.48
N MET A 143 -7.65 0.36 -13.72
CA MET A 143 -8.82 1.18 -13.41
C MET A 143 -9.22 2.03 -14.63
N SER A 144 -10.51 2.25 -14.81
CA SER A 144 -11.01 3.16 -15.85
C SER A 144 -10.75 4.62 -15.44
N GLU A 145 -10.15 5.41 -16.32
CA GLU A 145 -9.94 6.86 -16.16
C GLU A 145 -11.27 7.64 -16.03
N LYS A 146 -12.39 7.05 -16.49
CA LYS A 146 -13.74 7.67 -16.44
C LYS A 146 -14.63 7.13 -15.32
N SER A 147 -14.18 6.13 -14.56
CA SER A 147 -14.98 5.56 -13.48
C SER A 147 -14.71 6.31 -12.16
N PRO A 148 -15.74 6.90 -11.52
CA PRO A 148 -15.59 7.70 -10.30
C PRO A 148 -15.47 6.88 -8.99
N GLY A 149 -15.51 5.54 -9.03
CA GLY A 149 -15.28 4.70 -7.84
C GLY A 149 -13.80 4.69 -7.42
N PHE A 150 -13.50 4.44 -6.12
CA PHE A 150 -12.13 4.56 -5.53
C PHE A 150 -11.29 5.62 -6.24
N ASN A 151 -11.88 6.80 -6.39
CA ASN A 151 -11.34 7.86 -7.23
C ASN A 151 -9.89 8.19 -6.84
N ARG A 152 -9.19 8.75 -7.82
CA ARG A 152 -7.97 9.54 -7.67
C ARG A 152 -7.96 10.37 -6.38
N ALA A 153 -9.09 10.98 -6.02
CA ALA A 153 -9.24 11.72 -4.78
C ALA A 153 -9.20 10.86 -3.51
N ASN A 154 -9.86 9.70 -3.39
CA ASN A 154 -9.85 8.88 -2.17
C ASN A 154 -8.55 8.12 -1.96
N LEU A 155 -7.96 7.61 -3.05
CA LEU A 155 -6.65 6.97 -2.99
C LEU A 155 -5.57 8.00 -2.56
N MET A 156 -5.68 9.26 -2.99
CA MET A 156 -4.77 10.33 -2.56
C MET A 156 -5.13 10.97 -1.21
N TYR A 157 -6.42 11.16 -0.89
CA TYR A 157 -6.92 11.86 0.30
C TYR A 157 -6.81 11.01 1.56
N ALA A 158 -6.80 9.69 1.44
CA ALA A 158 -6.50 8.79 2.56
C ALA A 158 -4.99 8.66 2.85
N GLY A 159 -4.11 9.39 2.13
CA GLY A 159 -2.65 9.22 2.22
C GLY A 159 -2.17 7.85 1.72
N ALA A 160 -3.06 7.11 1.06
CA ALA A 160 -2.89 5.70 0.77
C ALA A 160 -2.08 5.43 -0.51
N SER A 161 -1.93 6.44 -1.36
CA SER A 161 -1.21 6.31 -2.62
C SER A 161 -0.35 7.52 -2.95
N VAL A 162 0.53 7.34 -3.93
CA VAL A 162 1.39 8.37 -4.54
C VAL A 162 1.11 8.35 -6.03
N GLU A 163 0.59 9.45 -6.55
CA GLU A 163 0.48 9.64 -8.00
C GLU A 163 1.88 9.84 -8.59
N ILE A 164 2.18 9.12 -9.68
CA ILE A 164 3.39 9.29 -10.47
C ILE A 164 3.04 9.51 -11.95
N ASP A 165 3.95 10.15 -12.68
CA ASP A 165 3.85 10.29 -14.13
C ASP A 165 4.51 9.07 -14.81
N PRO A 166 3.74 8.20 -15.49
CA PRO A 166 4.29 7.03 -16.16
C PRO A 166 5.31 7.36 -17.25
N LYS A 167 5.29 8.57 -17.84
CA LYS A 167 6.27 9.00 -18.85
C LYS A 167 7.67 9.17 -18.27
N ARG A 168 7.76 9.41 -16.95
CA ARG A 168 9.02 9.67 -16.25
C ARG A 168 9.68 8.41 -15.70
N LEU A 169 9.06 7.23 -15.86
CA LEU A 169 9.62 5.95 -15.42
C LEU A 169 10.93 5.59 -16.12
N GLY A 170 11.21 6.15 -17.30
CA GLY A 170 12.49 6.01 -17.98
C GLY A 170 13.61 6.90 -17.44
N GLU A 171 13.30 7.89 -16.59
CA GLU A 171 14.31 8.75 -15.98
C GLU A 171 15.04 7.97 -14.86
N ALA A 172 16.37 7.94 -14.91
CA ALA A 172 17.17 7.25 -13.90
C ALA A 172 16.86 7.75 -12.47
N GLY A 173 16.49 6.82 -11.59
CA GLY A 173 16.18 7.07 -10.19
C GLY A 173 14.93 7.91 -9.93
N TYR A 174 14.00 8.00 -10.88
CA TYR A 174 12.75 8.74 -10.72
C TYR A 174 11.94 8.28 -9.50
N LEU A 175 11.67 6.98 -9.39
CA LEU A 175 10.92 6.44 -8.25
C LEU A 175 11.68 6.62 -6.94
N ARG A 176 13.01 6.57 -6.96
CA ARG A 176 13.82 6.87 -5.77
C ARG A 176 13.61 8.31 -5.30
N LYS A 177 13.65 9.29 -6.21
CA LYS A 177 13.36 10.70 -5.88
C LYS A 177 11.95 10.89 -5.33
N VAL A 178 10.96 10.23 -5.94
CA VAL A 178 9.57 10.25 -5.47
C VAL A 178 9.48 9.65 -4.07
N TYR A 179 10.11 8.50 -3.84
CA TYR A 179 10.09 7.82 -2.55
C TYR A 179 10.80 8.63 -1.44
N THR A 180 11.92 9.28 -1.74
CA THR A 180 12.58 10.21 -0.80
C THR A 180 11.62 11.33 -0.40
N CYS A 181 10.90 11.93 -1.35
CA CYS A 181 9.87 12.93 -1.04
C CYS A 181 8.77 12.35 -0.13
N VAL A 182 8.33 11.11 -0.37
CA VAL A 182 7.36 10.43 0.49
C VAL A 182 7.89 10.27 1.93
N GLN A 183 9.15 9.86 2.09
CA GLN A 183 9.78 9.70 3.40
C GLN A 183 9.94 11.03 4.14
N GLU A 184 10.35 12.09 3.44
CA GLU A 184 10.52 13.44 4.01
C GLU A 184 9.21 14.06 4.52
N HIS A 185 8.09 13.69 3.92
CA HIS A 185 6.75 14.21 4.22
C HIS A 185 5.84 13.13 4.84
N ARG A 186 6.43 12.08 5.43
CA ARG A 186 5.68 10.95 5.99
C ARG A 186 4.77 11.35 7.16
N ASP A 187 5.16 12.38 7.93
CA ASP A 187 4.38 12.97 9.02
C ASP A 187 3.05 13.58 8.55
N GLN A 188 2.99 13.98 7.28
CA GLN A 188 1.78 14.48 6.63
C GLN A 188 0.88 13.36 6.11
N ARG A 189 1.36 12.10 6.12
CA ARG A 189 0.66 10.91 5.62
C ARG A 189 0.19 10.06 6.80
N ARG A 190 -1.11 10.00 7.03
CA ARG A 190 -1.70 9.13 8.07
C ARG A 190 -1.80 7.68 7.55
N GLU A 191 -1.46 6.70 8.39
CA GLU A 191 -1.75 5.28 8.11
C GLU A 191 -3.25 5.11 7.82
N THR A 192 -3.62 4.38 6.79
CA THR A 192 -5.03 4.29 6.35
C THR A 192 -5.92 3.64 7.40
N SER A 193 -7.17 4.10 7.54
CA SER A 193 -8.14 3.54 8.48
C SER A 193 -8.45 2.06 8.17
N ALA A 194 -8.84 1.28 9.20
CA ALA A 194 -9.20 -0.13 9.05
C ALA A 194 -10.25 -0.43 7.96
N PRO A 195 -11.28 0.42 7.71
CA PRO A 195 -12.20 0.22 6.58
C PRO A 195 -11.52 0.35 5.21
N TYR A 196 -10.52 1.22 5.09
CA TYR A 196 -9.74 1.35 3.87
C TYR A 196 -8.79 0.16 3.70
N GLU A 197 -8.13 -0.28 4.77
CA GLU A 197 -7.32 -1.52 4.74
C GLU A 197 -8.16 -2.76 4.40
N TRP A 198 -9.42 -2.81 4.86
CA TRP A 198 -10.37 -3.85 4.47
C TRP A 198 -10.68 -3.78 2.97
N ALA A 199 -10.91 -2.58 2.43
CA ALA A 199 -11.22 -2.38 1.02
C ALA A 199 -10.02 -2.65 0.10
N THR A 200 -8.84 -2.13 0.41
CA THR A 200 -7.59 -2.50 -0.29
C THR A 200 -7.27 -3.97 -0.07
N GLY A 201 -7.60 -4.53 1.09
CA GLY A 201 -7.52 -5.96 1.36
C GLY A 201 -8.53 -6.80 0.57
N LYS A 202 -9.54 -6.22 -0.09
CA LYS A 202 -10.37 -6.93 -1.07
C LYS A 202 -9.75 -6.89 -2.48
N LEU A 203 -9.06 -5.80 -2.80
CA LEU A 203 -8.37 -5.60 -4.08
C LEU A 203 -7.04 -6.38 -4.14
N TRP A 204 -6.21 -6.19 -3.13
CA TRP A 204 -4.87 -6.76 -2.97
C TRP A 204 -4.84 -7.93 -1.98
N GLY A 205 -6.00 -8.35 -1.46
CA GLY A 205 -6.07 -9.49 -0.57
C GLY A 205 -5.66 -10.79 -1.24
N GLU A 206 -5.07 -11.67 -0.43
CA GLU A 206 -4.67 -13.03 -0.79
C GLU A 206 -5.87 -13.99 -0.87
N GLY A 207 -7.05 -13.58 -0.37
CA GLY A 207 -8.24 -14.43 -0.28
C GLY A 207 -9.03 -14.59 -1.59
N MET A 208 -8.56 -14.04 -2.71
CA MET A 208 -9.21 -14.16 -4.01
C MET A 208 -8.17 -14.25 -5.13
N SER A 209 -8.36 -15.18 -6.07
CA SER A 209 -7.49 -15.30 -7.24
C SER A 209 -7.56 -14.06 -8.13
N ALA A 210 -6.56 -13.87 -8.99
CA ALA A 210 -6.53 -12.77 -9.95
C ALA A 210 -7.79 -12.74 -10.84
N GLN A 211 -8.20 -13.92 -11.33
CA GLN A 211 -9.45 -14.10 -12.08
C GLN A 211 -10.70 -13.73 -11.27
N GLY A 212 -10.76 -14.13 -9.99
CA GLY A 212 -11.88 -13.76 -9.12
C GLY A 212 -11.99 -12.25 -8.93
N LYS A 213 -10.85 -11.56 -8.82
CA LYS A 213 -10.78 -10.10 -8.75
C LYS A 213 -11.28 -9.47 -10.05
N ARG A 214 -10.84 -9.96 -11.22
CA ARG A 214 -11.37 -9.51 -12.52
C ARG A 214 -12.89 -9.65 -12.60
N GLU A 215 -13.44 -10.80 -12.26
CA GLU A 215 -14.88 -11.05 -12.29
C GLU A 215 -15.66 -10.11 -11.36
N GLN A 216 -15.10 -9.83 -10.17
CA GLN A 216 -15.68 -8.88 -9.23
C GLN A 216 -15.65 -7.44 -9.77
N PHE A 217 -14.61 -7.03 -10.48
CA PHE A 217 -14.41 -5.63 -10.89
C PHE A 217 -14.95 -5.30 -12.28
N GLU A 218 -14.95 -6.24 -13.22
CA GLU A 218 -15.56 -6.08 -14.55
C GLU A 218 -17.10 -6.03 -14.50
N GLY A 219 -17.73 -6.22 -13.33
CA GLY A 219 -19.16 -5.96 -13.17
C GLY A 219 -20.05 -6.93 -13.95
N LYS A 220 -19.55 -8.12 -14.29
CA LYS A 220 -20.30 -9.11 -15.10
C LYS A 220 -21.54 -9.65 -14.37
N THR A 221 -21.57 -9.57 -13.03
CA THR A 221 -22.70 -10.02 -12.20
C THR A 221 -23.41 -8.83 -11.53
N LEU A 222 -24.71 -8.98 -11.24
CA LEU A 222 -25.47 -7.97 -10.47
C LEU A 222 -24.81 -7.70 -9.11
N LYS A 223 -24.28 -8.74 -8.46
CA LYS A 223 -23.53 -8.64 -7.19
C LYS A 223 -22.27 -7.79 -7.34
N SER A 224 -21.48 -7.99 -8.40
CA SER A 224 -20.30 -7.16 -8.69
C SER A 224 -20.66 -5.70 -8.96
N ARG A 225 -21.75 -5.44 -9.70
CA ARG A 225 -22.23 -4.07 -9.96
C ARG A 225 -22.68 -3.37 -8.68
N ILE A 226 -23.42 -4.07 -7.82
CA ILE A 226 -23.82 -3.55 -6.51
C ILE A 226 -22.60 -3.30 -5.64
N MET A 227 -21.63 -4.22 -5.59
CA MET A 227 -20.40 -4.04 -4.81
C MET A 227 -19.58 -2.87 -5.33
N ASN A 228 -19.36 -2.76 -6.64
CA ASN A 228 -18.66 -1.63 -7.26
C ASN A 228 -19.39 -0.31 -7.00
N ASN A 229 -20.73 -0.31 -7.02
CA ASN A 229 -21.53 0.86 -6.66
C ASN A 229 -21.43 1.18 -5.17
N ILE A 230 -21.38 0.20 -4.26
CA ILE A 230 -21.17 0.39 -2.82
C ILE A 230 -19.76 0.91 -2.55
N LEU A 231 -18.74 0.40 -3.24
CA LEU A 231 -17.36 0.88 -3.13
C LEU A 231 -17.23 2.30 -3.73
N SER A 232 -17.91 2.57 -4.84
CA SER A 232 -17.98 3.89 -5.46
C SER A 232 -18.76 4.89 -4.58
N LEU A 233 -19.87 4.47 -3.98
CA LEU A 233 -20.64 5.26 -3.03
C LEU A 233 -19.89 5.42 -1.72
N GLY A 234 -19.17 4.42 -1.21
CA GLY A 234 -18.32 4.54 -0.02
C GLY A 234 -17.19 5.54 -0.24
N GLY A 235 -16.61 5.55 -1.45
CA GLY A 235 -15.68 6.59 -1.87
C GLY A 235 -16.33 7.95 -2.11
N THR A 236 -17.54 8.03 -2.65
CA THR A 236 -18.20 9.32 -2.96
C THR A 236 -18.90 9.92 -1.73
N MET A 237 -19.44 9.09 -0.85
CA MET A 237 -20.02 9.42 0.46
C MET A 237 -18.96 9.65 1.54
N ALA A 238 -17.68 9.32 1.28
CA ALA A 238 -16.56 10.09 1.83
C ALA A 238 -16.52 11.51 1.24
N ALA A 239 -17.70 12.15 1.14
CA ALA A 239 -17.90 13.57 0.97
C ALA A 239 -17.25 14.26 2.17
N VAL A 240 -15.98 14.59 1.95
CA VAL A 240 -15.06 15.31 2.82
C VAL A 240 -15.70 16.45 3.63
N PRO A 241 -16.77 17.16 3.18
CA PRO A 241 -17.40 18.20 4.00
C PRO A 241 -18.57 17.74 4.90
N PHE A 242 -19.35 16.73 4.55
CA PHE A 242 -20.63 16.45 5.25
C PHE A 242 -20.55 15.42 6.39
N VAL A 243 -19.48 14.62 6.43
CA VAL A 243 -19.28 13.57 7.44
C VAL A 243 -18.04 13.88 8.31
N GLY A 244 -17.79 15.17 8.54
CA GLY A 244 -16.56 15.66 9.19
C GLY A 244 -16.29 15.06 10.58
N ALA A 245 -17.30 14.69 11.36
CA ALA A 245 -17.09 14.14 12.70
C ALA A 245 -16.90 12.61 12.73
N VAL A 246 -17.63 11.86 11.88
CA VAL A 246 -17.53 10.39 11.84
C VAL A 246 -16.33 9.95 11.00
N VAL A 247 -16.02 10.65 9.90
CA VAL A 247 -14.79 10.40 9.13
C VAL A 247 -13.57 10.88 9.88
N ARG A 248 -13.59 12.00 10.64
CA ARG A 248 -12.50 12.28 11.59
C ARG A 248 -12.35 11.13 12.57
N LYS A 249 -13.43 10.67 13.21
CA LYS A 249 -13.37 9.58 14.18
C LYS A 249 -12.91 8.22 13.59
N VAL A 250 -13.13 7.96 12.30
CA VAL A 250 -12.69 6.74 11.59
C VAL A 250 -11.29 6.91 10.97
N ALA A 251 -10.92 8.11 10.52
CA ALA A 251 -9.55 8.52 10.17
C ALA A 251 -8.70 8.90 11.41
N ASP A 252 -9.27 8.77 12.61
CA ASP A 252 -8.58 8.77 13.91
C ASP A 252 -8.42 7.32 14.42
N LEU A 253 -8.87 6.31 13.66
CA LEU A 253 -8.50 4.89 13.84
C LEU A 253 -7.23 4.52 13.04
N CYS A 254 -6.44 5.52 12.65
CA CYS A 254 -5.10 5.33 12.09
C CYS A 254 -4.17 4.77 13.18
N VAL A 255 -3.27 3.85 12.82
CA VAL A 255 -2.17 3.45 13.73
C VAL A 255 -1.23 4.65 13.86
N HIS A 256 -1.19 5.25 15.04
CA HIS A 256 -0.30 6.37 15.34
C HIS A 256 1.12 5.84 15.58
N GLN A 257 2.04 6.13 14.66
CA GLN A 257 3.45 5.72 14.73
C GLN A 257 4.32 6.88 15.22
N THR A 258 4.25 7.19 16.51
CA THR A 258 4.96 8.35 17.11
C THR A 258 6.48 8.33 16.91
N HIS A 259 7.09 7.16 16.71
CA HIS A 259 8.51 7.02 16.39
C HIS A 259 8.88 7.63 15.02
N LEU A 260 7.90 7.94 14.18
CA LEU A 260 8.09 8.60 12.89
C LEU A 260 7.98 10.12 12.96
N GLU A 261 7.45 10.66 14.07
CA GLU A 261 7.25 12.09 14.27
C GLU A 261 8.58 12.78 14.61
N LYS A 262 8.80 13.97 14.04
CA LYS A 262 9.97 14.79 14.41
C LYS A 262 9.86 15.15 15.90
N PRO A 263 10.97 15.17 16.66
CA PRO A 263 10.95 15.66 18.02
C PRO A 263 10.29 17.04 18.04
N GLN A 264 9.24 17.20 18.84
CA GLN A 264 8.66 18.52 19.05
C GLN A 264 9.71 19.34 19.83
N VAL A 265 10.23 20.37 19.18
CA VAL A 265 11.15 21.35 19.76
C VAL A 265 10.36 22.34 20.61
#